data_AF-A0A1M5QWP3-F1
#
_entry.id   AF-A0A1M5QWP3-F1
#
_cell.length_a   1.000
_cell.length_b   1.000
_cell.length_c   1.000
_cell.angle_alpha   90.00
_cell.angle_beta   90.00
_cell.angle_gamma   90.00
#
_symmetry.space_group_name_H-M   'P 1'
#
loop_
_entity.id
_entity.type
_entity.pdbx_description
1 polymer ?
#
loop_
_entity_poly.entity_id
_entity_poly.type
_entity_poly.pdbx_seq_one_letter_code
_entity_poly.pdbx_strand_id
1 'polypeptide(L)' 'MPYAYFQLVRFAALIGFVVLAYKANQQSRQTEMLIFGALALLFQPFFKIALGRDLWNIVDVIVGVGLLVSLMKNSKK' A
#
# COMPACT_ATOMS: atom_id res chain seq x y z
N MET A 1 -21.74 9.85 -0.81
CA MET A 1 -21.50 8.40 -0.63
C MET A 1 -21.25 8.13 0.86
N PRO A 2 -21.84 7.09 1.48
CA PRO A 2 -21.81 6.91 2.93
C PRO A 2 -20.38 6.65 3.42
N TYR A 3 -19.84 7.60 4.20
CA TYR A 3 -18.45 7.57 4.69
C TYR A 3 -18.09 6.29 5.47
N ALA A 4 -19.10 5.65 6.07
CA ALA A 4 -18.97 4.44 6.86
C ALA A 4 -18.50 3.21 6.05
N TYR A 5 -18.90 3.09 4.76
CA TYR A 5 -18.52 1.95 3.93
C TYR A 5 -17.01 1.91 3.68
N PHE A 6 -16.40 3.07 3.37
CA PHE A 6 -14.95 3.17 3.14
C PHE A 6 -14.13 2.94 4.41
N GLN A 7 -14.70 3.21 5.59
CA GLN A 7 -14.02 2.99 6.86
C GLN A 7 -13.91 1.50 7.22
N LEU A 8 -14.97 0.72 6.95
CA LEU A 8 -14.94 -0.73 7.11
C LEU A 8 -13.95 -1.39 6.14
N VAL A 9 -13.94 -0.96 4.88
CA VAL A 9 -13.00 -1.47 3.87
C VAL A 9 -11.54 -1.18 4.26
N ARG A 10 -11.25 0.02 4.80
CA ARG A 10 -9.91 0.33 5.32
C ARG A 10 -9.50 -0.56 6.50
N PHE A 11 -10.44 -0.86 7.39
CA PHE A 11 -10.18 -1.75 8.51
C PHE A 11 -9.90 -3.19 8.04
N ALA A 12 -10.68 -3.69 7.09
CA ALA A 12 -10.45 -5.00 6.48
C ALA A 12 -9.12 -5.05 5.71
N ALA A 13 -8.78 -3.98 4.98
CA ALA A 13 -7.52 -3.85 4.26
C ALA A 13 -6.32 -3.82 5.22
N LEU A 14 -6.41 -3.09 6.33
CA LEU A 14 -5.38 -3.09 7.40
C LEU A 14 -5.11 -4.52 7.88
N ILE A 15 -6.17 -5.24 8.28
CA ILE A 15 -6.04 -6.62 8.78
C ILE A 15 -5.41 -7.52 7.70
N GLY A 16 -5.87 -7.42 6.45
CA GLY A 16 -5.33 -8.17 5.32
C GLY A 16 -3.84 -7.90 5.08
N PHE A 17 -3.43 -6.63 5.06
CA PHE A 17 -2.02 -6.26 4.84
C PHE A 17 -1.12 -6.62 6.01
N VAL A 18 -1.60 -6.56 7.26
CA VAL A 18 -0.85 -7.04 8.43
C VAL A 18 -0.61 -8.55 8.34
N VAL A 19 -1.63 -9.34 7.96
CA VAL A 19 -1.50 -10.79 7.79
C VAL A 19 -0.55 -11.13 6.65
N LEU A 20 -0.63 -10.40 5.53
CA LEU A 20 0.29 -10.57 4.40
C LEU A 20 1.73 -10.18 4.75
N ALA A 21 1.94 -9.09 5.50
CA ALA A 21 3.25 -8.70 6.00
C ALA A 21 3.84 -9.78 6.92
N TYR A 22 3.01 -10.36 7.79
CA TYR A 22 3.44 -11.45 8.67
C TYR A 22 3.83 -12.71 7.88
N LYS A 23 3.04 -13.09 6.86
CA LYS A 23 3.40 -14.19 5.95
C LYS A 23 4.67 -13.91 5.15
N ALA A 24 4.84 -12.70 4.64
CA ALA A 24 6.03 -12.30 3.90
C ALA A 24 7.29 -12.33 4.78
N ASN A 25 7.16 -11.94 6.06
CA ASN A 25 8.21 -12.06 7.06
C ASN A 25 8.59 -13.54 7.30
N GLN A 26 7.60 -14.44 7.42
CA GLN A 26 7.86 -15.88 7.55
C GLN A 26 8.56 -16.49 6.32
N GLN A 27 8.28 -16.00 5.12
CA GLN A 27 8.95 -16.45 3.89
C GLN A 27 10.31 -15.76 3.65
N SER A 28 10.82 -15.02 4.64
CA SER A 28 12.09 -14.27 4.55
C SER A 28 12.13 -13.27 3.38
N ARG A 29 10.96 -12.88 2.86
CA ARG A 29 10.81 -11.94 1.75
C ARG A 29 10.75 -10.53 2.29
N GLN A 30 11.91 -10.03 2.71
CA GLN A 30 12.05 -8.71 3.34
C GLN A 30 11.40 -7.58 2.50
N THR A 31 11.53 -7.63 1.18
CA THR A 31 10.92 -6.63 0.28
C THR A 31 9.40 -6.63 0.38
N GLU A 32 8.75 -7.81 0.37
CA GLU A 32 7.29 -7.92 0.44
C GLU A 32 6.76 -7.58 1.84
N MET A 33 7.49 -7.95 2.89
CA MET A 33 7.18 -7.53 4.26
C MET A 33 7.15 -5.99 4.37
N LEU A 34 8.14 -5.33 3.79
CA LEU A 34 8.27 -3.87 3.85
C LEU A 34 7.16 -3.18 3.03
N ILE A 35 6.81 -3.74 1.86
CA ILE A 35 5.69 -3.29 1.02
C ILE A 35 4.35 -3.45 1.75
N PHE A 36 4.05 -4.63 2.30
CA PHE A 36 2.79 -4.88 3.00
C PHE A 36 2.71 -4.11 4.33
N GLY A 37 3.83 -3.94 5.03
CA GLY A 37 3.92 -3.07 6.21
C GLY A 37 3.63 -1.61 5.88
N ALA A 38 4.21 -1.09 4.79
CA ALA A 38 3.93 0.26 4.31
C ALA A 38 2.46 0.43 3.90
N LEU A 39 1.86 -0.57 3.23
CA LEU A 39 0.44 -0.57 2.88
C LEU A 39 -0.47 -0.62 4.12
N ALA A 40 -0.13 -1.42 5.14
CA ALA A 40 -0.86 -1.42 6.40
C ALA A 40 -0.81 -0.05 7.09
N LEU A 41 0.34 0.61 7.08
CA LEU A 41 0.50 1.98 7.57
C LEU A 41 -0.28 3.01 6.75
N LEU A 42 -0.38 2.83 5.43
CA LEU A 42 -1.09 3.73 4.53
C LEU A 42 -2.62 3.61 4.68
N PHE A 43 -3.13 2.39 4.84
CA PHE A 43 -4.55 2.09 5.00
C PHE A 43 -5.03 2.08 6.45
N GLN A 44 -4.20 2.55 7.38
CA GLN A 44 -4.58 2.56 8.78
C GLN A 44 -5.84 3.40 9.03
N PRO A 45 -6.85 2.87 9.72
CA PRO A 45 -8.09 3.58 10.00
C PRO A 45 -7.99 4.52 11.21
N PHE A 46 -6.86 4.52 11.93
CA PHE A 46 -6.66 5.22 13.20
C PHE A 46 -6.19 6.66 13.03
N PHE A 47 -5.25 6.89 12.12
CA PHE A 47 -4.79 8.23 11.79
C PHE A 47 -5.37 8.62 10.43
N LYS A 48 -6.18 9.69 10.40
CA LYS A 48 -6.30 10.49 9.17
C LYS A 48 -4.92 11.04 8.91
N ILE A 49 -4.11 10.34 8.13
CA ILE A 49 -2.89 10.92 7.63
C ILE A 49 -3.35 11.97 6.63
N ALA A 50 -3.50 13.20 7.11
CA ALA A 50 -3.46 14.38 6.26
C ALA A 50 -2.02 14.49 5.78
N LEU A 51 -1.60 13.52 4.97
CA LEU A 51 -0.39 13.59 4.18
C LEU A 51 -0.55 14.89 3.42
N GLY A 52 0.26 15.89 3.76
CA GLY A 52 0.32 17.12 2.99
C GLY A 52 0.51 16.75 1.52
N ARG A 53 0.08 17.65 0.63
CA ARG A 53 0.17 17.47 -0.83
C ARG A 53 1.52 16.90 -1.29
N ASP A 54 2.59 17.27 -0.60
CA ASP A 54 3.97 16.83 -0.84
C ASP A 54 4.16 15.32 -0.67
N LEU A 55 3.59 14.71 0.37
CA LEU A 55 3.77 13.28 0.61
C LEU A 55 2.86 12.44 -0.30
N TRP A 56 1.70 12.97 -0.71
CA TRP A 56 0.91 12.39 -1.80
C TRP A 56 1.64 12.45 -3.15
N ASN A 57 2.31 13.56 -3.47
CA ASN A 57 3.13 13.66 -4.68
C ASN A 57 4.27 12.64 -4.68
N ILE A 58 4.91 12.40 -3.53
CA ILE A 58 5.96 11.38 -3.42
C ILE A 58 5.39 9.98 -3.69
N VAL A 59 4.23 9.66 -3.11
CA VAL A 59 3.55 8.37 -3.34
C VAL A 59 3.14 8.23 -4.82
N ASP A 60 2.56 9.27 -5.42
CA ASP A 60 2.16 9.26 -6.84
C ASP A 60 3.36 9.10 -7.78
N VAL A 61 4.49 9.73 -7.48
CA VAL A 61 5.73 9.57 -8.25
C VAL A 61 6.25 8.14 -8.14
N ILE A 62 6.27 7.56 -6.94
CA ILE A 62 6.72 6.17 -6.73
C ILE A 62 5.80 5.18 -7.48
N VAL A 63 4.49 5.37 -7.38
CA VAL A 63 3.50 4.53 -8.07
C VAL A 63 3.60 4.71 -9.58
N GLY A 64 3.74 5.94 -10.07
CA GLY A 64 3.89 6.24 -11.49
C GLY A 64 5.16 5.62 -12.09
N VAL A 65 6.29 5.71 -11.39
CA VAL A 65 7.55 5.07 -11.81
C VAL A 65 7.40 3.54 -11.79
N GLY A 66 6.77 2.97 -10.77
CA GLY A 66 6.50 1.53 -10.69
C GLY A 66 5.63 1.02 -11.84
N LEU A 67 4.59 1.77 -12.22
CA LEU A 67 3.72 1.46 -13.35
C LEU A 67 4.46 1.56 -14.69
N LEU A 68 5.27 2.61 -14.89
CA LEU A 68 6.08 2.76 -16.10
C LEU A 68 7.06 1.61 -16.29
N VAL A 69 7.78 1.22 -15.22
CA VAL A 69 8.70 0.08 -15.25
C VAL A 69 7.94 -1.24 -15.51
N SER A 70 6.74 -1.41 -14.93
CA SER A 70 5.89 -2.57 -15.18
C SER A 70 5.44 -2.65 -16.64
N LEU A 71 5.04 -1.53 -17.24
CA LEU A 71 4.69 -1.44 -18.66
C LEU A 71 5.87 -1.79 -19.56
N MET A 72 7.05 -1.23 -19.28
CA MET A 72 8.27 -1.52 -20.04
C MET A 72 8.67 -3.00 -19.95
N LYS A 73 8.44 -3.63 -18.80
CA LYS A 73 8.68 -5.07 -18.59
C LYS A 73 7.65 -5.95 -19.31
N ASN A 74 6.38 -5.52 -19.39
CA ASN A 74 5.33 -6.23 -20.11
C ASN A 74 5.43 -6.08 -21.64
N SER A 75 6.04 -5.00 -22.14
CA SER A 75 6.24 -4.80 -23.59
C SER A 75 7.39 -5.63 -24.18
N LYS A 76 8.11 -6.40 -23.36
CA LYS A 76 9.20 -7.31 -23.78
C LYS A 76 8.83 -8.80 -23.71
N LYS A 77 7.55 -9.14 -23.71
CA LYS A 77 7.08 -10.53 -23.83
C LYS A 77 6.27 -10.73 -25.10
#